data_AF-A0A1G7HES8-F1
#
_entry.id   AF-A0A1G7HES8-F1
#
_cell.length_a   1.000
_cell.length_b   1.000
_cell.length_c   1.000
_cell.angle_alpha   90.00
_cell.angle_beta   90.00
_cell.angle_gamma   90.00
#
_symmetry.space_group_name_H-M   'P 1'
#
loop_
_entity.id
_entity.type
_entity.pdbx_description
1 polymer ?
#
loop_
_entity_poly.entity_id
_entity_poly.type
_entity_poly.pdbx_seq_one_letter_code
_entity_poly.pdbx_strand_id
1 'polypeptide(L)'
;MEENKAERLIKKYKEGQSTLSEEQFLFENTENLKPSLKAWTTFVKNNQTETPKDFNEHLWASFETKRNRKRKLLIGALTVAASVSVLIALFFTHPAPEELNYSEKEALLNIAREMVHHTDLAEIEERVIYENDIVIIYTTKEK
;
A
#
# COMPACT_ATOMS: atom_id res chain seq x y z
N MET A 1 42.98 6.96 32.04
CA MET A 1 42.15 7.56 30.96
C MET A 1 40.70 7.06 30.94
N GLU A 2 40.35 5.96 31.62
CA GLU A 2 38.97 5.40 31.60
C GLU A 2 37.94 6.20 32.40
N GLU A 3 38.37 6.88 33.48
CA GLU A 3 37.50 7.63 34.40
C GLU A 3 36.66 8.71 33.68
N ASN A 4 37.24 9.36 32.66
CA ASN A 4 36.58 10.39 31.86
C ASN A 4 35.50 9.80 30.92
N LYS A 5 35.58 8.51 30.56
CA LYS A 5 34.60 7.84 29.70
C LYS A 5 33.35 7.45 30.50
N ALA A 6 33.52 6.93 31.71
CA ALA A 6 32.41 6.56 32.59
C ALA A 6 31.56 7.77 32.99
N GLU A 7 32.19 8.89 33.37
CA GLU A 7 31.46 10.12 33.74
C GLU A 7 30.65 10.70 32.58
N ARG A 8 31.19 10.66 31.35
CA ARG A 8 30.45 11.07 30.14
C ARG A 8 29.24 10.17 29.88
N LEU A 9 29.40 8.86 30.03
CA LEU A 9 28.29 7.90 29.85
C LEU A 9 27.20 8.09 30.89
N ILE A 10 27.56 8.35 32.15
CA ILE A 10 26.59 8.69 33.19
C ILE A 10 25.82 9.96 32.84
N LYS A 11 26.50 10.99 32.31
CA LYS A 11 25.85 12.23 31.89
C LYS A 11 24.84 11.96 30.76
N LYS A 12 25.25 11.24 29.71
CA LYS A 12 24.37 10.82 28.62
C LYS A 12 23.15 10.04 29.11
N TYR A 13 23.35 9.10 30.02
CA TYR A 13 22.28 8.31 30.62
C TYR A 13 21.25 9.18 31.35
N LYS A 14 21.73 10.13 32.17
CA LYS A 14 20.84 11.08 32.86
C LYS A 14 20.09 12.01 31.91
N GLU A 15 20.67 12.32 30.76
CA GLU A 15 20.06 13.14 29.72
C GLU A 15 19.13 12.35 28.77
N GLY A 16 19.06 11.01 28.91
CA GLY A 16 18.28 10.14 28.02
C GLY A 16 18.85 10.03 26.61
N GLN A 17 20.16 10.26 26.45
CA GLN A 17 20.88 10.26 25.18
C GLN A 17 21.82 9.05 25.02
N SER A 18 21.85 8.15 25.98
CA SER A 18 22.64 6.92 25.92
C SER A 18 22.03 5.91 24.94
N THR A 19 22.90 5.12 24.31
CA THR A 19 22.46 3.92 23.57
C THR A 19 22.31 2.73 24.51
N LEU A 20 21.55 1.71 24.09
CA LEU A 20 21.40 0.46 24.86
C LEU A 20 22.75 -0.22 25.15
N SER A 21 23.67 -0.18 24.20
CA SER A 21 25.03 -0.73 24.39
C SER A 21 25.86 0.07 25.40
N GLU A 22 25.73 1.39 25.41
CA GLU A 22 26.37 2.28 26.38
C GLU A 22 25.84 2.03 27.79
N GLU A 23 24.52 1.82 27.93
CA GLU A 23 23.87 1.48 29.19
C GLU A 23 24.30 0.11 29.71
N GLN A 24 24.29 -0.91 28.84
CA GLN A 24 24.75 -2.25 29.21
C GLN A 24 26.18 -2.21 29.73
N PHE A 25 27.09 -1.53 29.02
CA PHE A 25 28.46 -1.34 29.48
C PHE A 25 28.54 -0.66 30.87
N LEU A 26 27.71 0.35 31.10
CA LEU A 26 27.64 1.09 32.37
C LEU A 26 27.13 0.24 33.54
N PHE A 27 26.19 -0.67 33.29
CA PHE A 27 25.65 -1.58 34.32
C PHE A 27 26.52 -2.82 34.56
N GLU A 28 27.34 -3.21 33.59
CA GLU A 28 28.30 -4.31 33.74
C GLU A 28 29.61 -3.88 34.41
N ASN A 29 30.08 -2.65 34.17
CA ASN A 29 31.38 -2.14 34.64
C ASN A 29 31.23 -1.18 35.84
N THR A 30 30.82 -1.72 36.99
CA THR A 30 30.48 -0.92 38.19
C THR A 30 31.66 -0.57 39.11
N GLU A 31 32.84 -1.13 38.86
CA GLU A 31 34.02 -1.01 39.74
C GLU A 31 34.57 0.42 39.81
N ASN A 32 34.53 1.13 38.68
CA ASN A 32 35.03 2.51 38.55
C ASN A 32 33.95 3.58 38.80
N LEU A 33 32.77 3.18 39.28
CA LEU A 33 31.67 4.10 39.55
C LEU A 33 31.72 4.64 40.99
N LYS A 34 31.27 5.88 41.16
CA LYS A 34 31.06 6.48 42.49
C LYS A 34 30.14 5.57 43.33
N PRO A 35 30.33 5.47 44.66
CA PRO A 35 29.57 4.54 45.51
C PRO A 35 28.04 4.64 45.38
N SER A 36 27.51 5.86 45.22
CA SER A 36 26.07 6.10 45.01
C SER A 36 25.56 5.55 43.67
N LEU A 37 26.34 5.69 42.60
CA LEU A 37 26.03 5.13 41.29
C LEU A 37 26.14 3.60 41.31
N LYS A 38 27.14 3.05 42.01
CA LYS A 38 27.27 1.61 42.19
C LYS A 38 26.05 0.99 42.88
N ALA A 39 25.52 1.65 43.91
CA ALA A 39 24.29 1.22 44.57
C ALA A 39 23.09 1.25 43.61
N TRP A 40 22.97 2.32 42.82
CA TRP A 40 21.91 2.46 41.82
C TRP A 40 21.98 1.39 40.71
N THR A 41 23.15 1.19 40.10
CA THR A 41 23.33 0.19 39.04
C THR A 41 23.08 -1.22 39.54
N THR A 42 23.51 -1.52 40.78
CA THR A 42 23.23 -2.81 41.44
C THR A 42 21.73 -2.99 41.68
N PHE A 43 21.03 -1.95 42.14
CA PHE A 43 19.58 -1.99 42.31
C PHE A 43 18.86 -2.26 40.99
N VAL A 44 19.20 -1.53 39.92
CA VAL A 44 18.60 -1.72 38.59
C VAL A 44 18.83 -3.15 38.09
N LYS A 45 20.07 -3.64 38.17
CA LYS A 45 20.43 -5.00 37.74
C LYS A 45 19.66 -6.08 38.51
N ASN A 46 19.52 -5.92 39.82
CA ASN A 46 18.84 -6.92 40.66
C ASN A 46 17.31 -6.90 40.51
N ASN A 47 16.74 -5.79 40.06
CA ASN A 47 15.29 -5.64 39.88
C ASN A 47 14.87 -5.71 38.40
N GLN A 48 15.81 -5.95 37.49
CA GLN A 48 15.50 -6.11 36.08
C GLN A 48 14.78 -7.44 35.88
N THR A 49 13.51 -7.37 35.50
CA THR A 49 12.73 -8.56 35.14
C THR A 49 13.06 -8.99 33.72
N GLU A 50 13.09 -10.30 33.49
CA GLU A 50 13.22 -10.83 32.13
C GLU A 50 12.07 -10.34 31.27
N THR A 51 12.40 -9.94 30.04
CA THR A 51 11.39 -9.59 29.04
C THR A 51 10.55 -10.82 28.73
N PRO A 52 9.21 -10.78 28.87
CA PRO A 52 8.36 -11.90 28.51
C PRO A 52 8.58 -12.32 27.06
N LYS A 53 8.39 -13.62 26.77
CA LYS A 53 8.28 -14.09 25.39
C LYS A 53 7.17 -13.30 24.70
N ASP A 54 7.44 -12.87 23.47
CA ASP A 54 6.48 -12.15 22.61
C ASP A 54 6.08 -10.76 23.11
N PHE A 55 6.85 -10.14 24.04
CA PHE A 55 6.61 -8.78 24.51
C PHE A 55 6.51 -7.76 23.37
N ASN A 56 7.39 -7.85 22.37
CA ASN A 56 7.36 -6.97 21.20
C ASN A 56 6.06 -7.13 20.41
N GLU A 57 5.54 -8.34 20.24
CA GLU A 57 4.29 -8.61 19.52
C GLU A 57 3.10 -7.98 20.23
N HIS A 58 3.02 -8.16 21.56
CA HIS A 58 2.00 -7.51 22.38
C HIS A 58 2.07 -5.98 22.32
N LEU A 59 3.28 -5.43 22.31
CA LEU A 59 3.52 -3.99 22.29
C LEU A 59 3.11 -3.40 20.93
N TRP A 60 3.47 -4.05 19.82
CA TRP A 60 3.02 -3.69 18.48
C TRP A 60 1.50 -3.79 18.32
N ALA A 61 0.89 -4.88 18.80
CA ALA A 61 -0.56 -5.05 18.75
C ALA A 61 -1.29 -3.92 19.49
N SER A 62 -0.76 -3.47 20.64
CA SER A 62 -1.35 -2.39 21.43
C SER A 62 -1.42 -1.06 20.66
N PHE A 63 -0.40 -0.75 19.85
CA PHE A 63 -0.38 0.44 19.01
C PHE A 63 -1.30 0.33 17.80
N GLU A 64 -1.41 -0.87 17.22
CA GLU A 64 -2.19 -1.09 16.00
C GLU A 64 -3.71 -0.97 16.22
N THR A 65 -4.20 -1.42 17.38
CA THR A 65 -5.64 -1.36 17.71
C THR A 65 -6.23 0.05 17.69
N LYS A 66 -5.44 1.10 17.95
CA LYS A 66 -5.94 2.48 17.95
C LYS A 66 -6.19 3.05 16.55
N ARG A 67 -5.55 2.50 15.49
CA ARG A 67 -5.61 3.07 14.14
C ARG A 67 -6.57 2.32 13.19
N ASN A 68 -6.78 1.02 13.38
CA ASN A 68 -7.38 0.18 12.33
C ASN A 68 -8.87 -0.15 12.49
N ARG A 69 -9.46 -0.12 13.69
CA ARG A 69 -10.84 -0.62 13.88
C ARG A 69 -11.92 0.31 13.29
N LYS A 70 -11.80 1.63 13.47
CA LYS A 70 -12.77 2.59 12.92
C LYS A 70 -12.58 2.84 11.41
N ARG A 71 -11.33 2.79 10.93
CA ARG A 71 -10.99 3.07 9.52
C ARG A 71 -11.42 1.94 8.58
N LYS A 72 -11.27 0.68 8.98
CA LYS A 72 -11.69 -0.48 8.17
C LYS A 72 -13.21 -0.52 7.94
N LEU A 73 -14.02 -0.15 8.94
CA LEU A 73 -15.49 -0.10 8.81
C LEU A 73 -15.96 1.02 7.86
N LEU A 74 -15.35 2.21 7.95
CA LEU A 74 -15.70 3.33 7.08
C LEU A 74 -15.30 3.09 5.62
N ILE A 75 -14.11 2.52 5.38
CA ILE A 75 -13.64 2.21 4.02
C ILE A 75 -14.51 1.11 3.39
N GLY A 76 -14.88 0.07 4.14
CA GLY A 76 -15.77 -0.99 3.64
C GLY A 76 -17.15 -0.47 3.23
N ALA A 77 -17.72 0.47 3.98
CA ALA A 77 -19.00 1.09 3.62
C ALA A 77 -18.90 1.98 2.37
N LEU A 78 -17.81 2.74 2.22
CA LEU A 78 -17.58 3.63 1.07
C LEU A 78 -17.38 2.87 -0.25
N THR A 79 -16.73 1.69 -0.22
CA THR A 79 -16.53 0.87 -1.43
C THR A 79 -17.81 0.29 -1.99
N VAL A 80 -18.76 -0.10 -1.14
CA VAL A 80 -20.07 -0.61 -1.58
C VAL A 80 -20.92 0.51 -2.16
N ALA A 81 -20.86 1.71 -1.57
CA ALA A 81 -21.60 2.87 -2.08
C ALA A 81 -21.14 3.27 -3.48
N ALA A 82 -19.82 3.31 -3.74
CA ALA A 82 -19.30 3.73 -5.04
C ALA A 82 -19.71 2.80 -6.21
N SER A 83 -19.66 1.47 -6.02
CA SER A 83 -20.03 0.53 -7.08
C SER A 83 -21.53 0.59 -7.42
N VAL A 84 -22.38 0.72 -6.41
CA VAL A 84 -23.83 0.88 -6.58
C VAL A 84 -24.17 2.23 -7.21
N SER A 85 -23.49 3.32 -6.81
CA SER A 85 -23.70 4.64 -7.40
C SER A 85 -23.31 4.71 -8.88
N VAL A 86 -22.24 4.02 -9.31
CA VAL A 86 -21.87 3.95 -10.73
C VAL A 86 -22.92 3.20 -11.55
N LEU A 87 -23.45 2.09 -11.05
CA LEU A 87 -24.50 1.33 -11.72
C LEU A 87 -25.81 2.13 -11.84
N ILE A 88 -26.18 2.86 -10.80
CA ILE A 88 -27.35 3.74 -10.81
C ILE A 88 -27.15 4.89 -11.80
N ALA A 89 -25.97 5.52 -11.82
CA ALA A 89 -25.65 6.60 -12.75
C ALA A 89 -25.69 6.13 -14.22
N LEU A 90 -25.14 4.94 -14.52
CA LEU A 90 -25.23 4.34 -15.86
C LEU A 90 -26.67 4.09 -16.29
N PHE A 91 -27.51 3.60 -15.38
CA PHE A 91 -28.93 3.34 -15.64
C PHE A 91 -29.71 4.63 -15.98
N PHE A 92 -29.44 5.74 -15.29
CA PHE A 92 -30.11 7.01 -15.57
C PHE A 92 -29.52 7.79 -16.76
N THR A 93 -28.25 7.57 -17.10
CA THR A 93 -27.58 8.29 -18.20
C THR A 93 -27.78 7.63 -19.57
N HIS A 94 -28.16 6.36 -19.60
CA HIS A 94 -28.50 5.64 -20.82
C HIS A 94 -30.00 5.33 -20.80
N PRO A 95 -30.88 6.30 -21.15
CA PRO A 95 -32.27 5.96 -21.41
C PRO A 95 -32.29 4.85 -22.47
N ALA A 96 -33.20 3.88 -22.29
CA ALA A 96 -33.36 2.80 -23.26
C ALA A 96 -33.42 3.41 -24.67
N PRO A 97 -32.56 2.96 -25.60
CA PRO A 97 -32.58 3.51 -26.94
C PRO A 97 -33.98 3.35 -27.50
N GLU A 98 -34.51 4.43 -28.10
CA GLU A 98 -35.79 4.39 -28.79
C GLU A 98 -35.78 3.19 -29.75
N GLU A 99 -36.73 2.28 -29.60
CA GLU A 99 -36.75 1.05 -30.39
C GLU A 99 -36.99 1.41 -31.87
N LEU A 100 -35.90 1.54 -32.63
CA LEU A 100 -35.96 1.84 -34.05
C LEU A 100 -36.81 0.81 -34.78
N ASN A 101 -37.76 1.29 -35.59
CA ASN A 101 -38.57 0.43 -36.44
C ASN A 101 -37.69 -0.21 -37.53
N TYR A 102 -38.16 -1.31 -38.12
CA TYR A 102 -37.43 -2.07 -39.14
C TYR A 102 -36.95 -1.19 -40.30
N SER A 103 -37.78 -0.26 -40.76
CA SER A 103 -37.44 0.68 -41.84
C SER A 103 -36.29 1.62 -41.49
N GLU A 104 -36.18 2.04 -40.23
CA GLU A 104 -35.14 2.96 -39.77
C GLU A 104 -33.81 2.22 -39.59
N LYS A 105 -33.88 0.97 -39.10
CA LYS A 105 -32.72 0.06 -39.06
C LYS A 105 -32.17 -0.22 -40.46
N GLU A 106 -33.04 -0.44 -41.44
CA GLU A 106 -32.66 -0.68 -42.83
C GLU A 106 -32.04 0.57 -43.48
N ALA A 107 -32.60 1.75 -43.21
CA ALA A 107 -32.04 3.02 -43.66
C ALA A 107 -30.62 3.27 -43.10
N LEU A 108 -30.42 3.08 -41.80
CA LEU A 108 -29.10 3.23 -41.16
C LEU A 108 -28.08 2.21 -41.69
N LEU A 109 -28.51 0.97 -41.93
CA LEU A 109 -27.66 -0.06 -42.51
C LEU A 109 -27.17 0.32 -43.92
N ASN A 110 -28.07 0.86 -44.76
CA ASN A 110 -27.72 1.31 -46.10
C ASN A 110 -26.77 2.50 -46.07
N ILE A 111 -27.00 3.47 -45.17
CA ILE A 111 -26.10 4.61 -44.97
C ILE A 111 -24.70 4.12 -44.55
N ALA A 112 -24.61 3.20 -43.58
CA ALA A 112 -23.33 2.65 -43.16
C ALA A 112 -22.62 1.89 -44.30
N ARG A 113 -23.36 1.14 -45.11
CA ARG A 113 -22.82 0.44 -46.29
C ARG A 113 -22.25 1.41 -47.33
N GLU A 114 -22.96 2.49 -47.62
CA GLU A 114 -22.50 3.52 -48.56
C GLU A 114 -21.25 4.23 -48.05
N MET A 115 -21.18 4.53 -46.75
CA MET A 115 -19.98 5.11 -46.13
C MET A 115 -18.75 4.20 -46.25
N VAL A 116 -18.94 2.88 -46.16
CA VAL A 116 -17.86 1.91 -46.35
C VAL A 116 -17.46 1.81 -47.83
N HIS A 117 -18.42 1.82 -48.76
CA HIS A 117 -18.15 1.73 -50.20
C HIS A 117 -17.44 2.96 -50.79
N HIS A 118 -17.49 4.12 -50.12
CA HIS A 118 -16.78 5.34 -50.54
C HIS A 118 -15.37 5.48 -49.96
N THR A 119 -14.88 4.47 -49.25
CA THR A 119 -13.47 4.43 -48.87
C THR A 119 -12.74 3.64 -49.95
N ASP A 120 -12.08 4.33 -50.89
CA ASP A 120 -11.03 3.74 -51.74
C ASP A 120 -9.88 3.30 -50.82
N LEU A 121 -10.10 2.19 -50.12
CA LEU A 121 -9.07 1.48 -49.40
C LEU A 121 -8.19 0.87 -50.48
N ALA A 122 -7.09 1.56 -50.79
CA ALA A 122 -5.96 0.93 -51.45
C ALA A 122 -5.75 -0.42 -50.76
N GLU A 123 -5.86 -1.49 -51.53
CA GLU A 123 -5.88 -2.87 -51.08
C GLU A 123 -4.53 -3.18 -50.39
N ILE A 124 -4.43 -2.89 -49.09
CA ILE A 124 -3.29 -3.32 -48.28
C ILE A 124 -3.53 -4.81 -48.07
N GLU A 125 -2.69 -5.61 -48.73
CA GLU A 125 -2.74 -7.07 -48.65
C GLU A 125 -2.30 -7.51 -47.23
N GLU A 126 -3.24 -7.45 -46.28
CA GLU A 126 -3.00 -7.81 -44.88
C GLU A 126 -3.05 -9.33 -44.72
N ARG A 127 -1.94 -9.90 -44.25
CA ARG A 127 -1.86 -11.33 -43.93
C ARG A 127 -2.01 -11.50 -42.43
N VAL A 128 -3.15 -12.05 -41.99
CA VAL A 128 -3.37 -12.40 -40.58
C VAL A 128 -2.44 -13.54 -40.19
N ILE A 129 -1.59 -13.32 -39.19
CA ILE A 129 -0.65 -14.32 -38.67
C ILE A 129 -1.27 -15.07 -37.49
N TYR A 130 -2.14 -14.41 -36.73
CA TYR A 130 -2.77 -15.00 -35.56
C TYR A 130 -4.08 -14.29 -35.22
N GLU A 131 -5.12 -15.05 -34.88
CA GLU A 131 -6.42 -14.53 -34.46
C GLU A 131 -7.02 -15.44 -33.36
N ASN A 132 -7.53 -14.81 -32.31
CA ASN A 132 -8.42 -15.43 -31.33
C ASN A 132 -9.45 -14.41 -30.81
N ASP A 133 -10.35 -14.84 -29.92
CA ASP A 133 -11.46 -14.04 -29.40
C ASP A 133 -11.06 -12.71 -28.72
N ILE A 134 -9.77 -12.48 -28.46
CA ILE A 134 -9.27 -11.32 -27.71
C ILE A 134 -8.26 -10.50 -28.53
N VAL A 135 -7.50 -11.09 -29.47
CA VAL A 135 -6.41 -10.41 -30.19
C VAL A 135 -6.30 -10.87 -31.63
N ILE A 136 -6.14 -9.90 -32.54
CA ILE A 136 -5.76 -10.11 -33.95
C ILE A 136 -4.37 -9.51 -34.18
N ILE A 137 -3.45 -10.33 -34.73
CA ILE A 137 -2.11 -9.90 -35.14
C ILE A 137 -2.00 -10.08 -36.65
N TYR A 138 -1.75 -8.97 -37.36
CA TYR A 138 -1.58 -8.93 -38.80
C TYR A 138 -0.23 -8.31 -39.17
N THR A 139 0.26 -8.62 -40.37
CA THR A 139 1.42 -7.91 -40.96
C THR A 139 1.01 -7.24 -42.24
N THR A 140 1.44 -6.00 -42.39
CA THR A 140 1.38 -5.27 -43.64
C THR A 140 2.73 -5.41 -44.33
N LYS A 141 2.74 -5.67 -45.65
CA LYS A 141 3.92 -5.40 -46.46
C LYS A 141 3.86 -3.94 -46.89
N GLU A 142 4.57 -3.07 -46.18
CA GLU A 142 4.80 -1.72 -46.67
C GLU A 142 5.67 -1.78 -47.93
N LYS A 143 5.34 -0.96 -48.93
CA LYS A 143 6.01 -0.86 -50.21
C LYS A 143 7.04 0.26 -50.20
#